data_AF-A0A945CEZ7-F1
#
_entry.id   AF-A0A945CEZ7-F1
#
_cell.length_a   1.000
_cell.length_b   1.000
_cell.length_c   1.000
_cell.angle_alpha   90.00
_cell.angle_beta   90.00
_cell.angle_gamma   90.00
#
_symmetry.space_group_name_H-M   'P 1'
#
loop_
_entity.id
_entity.type
_entity.pdbx_description
1 polymer ?
#
loop_
_entity_poly.entity_id
_entity_poly.type
_entity_poly.pdbx_seq_one_letter_code
_entity_poly.pdbx_strand_id
1 'polypeptide(L)'
;MAEYKNPELLVTTDWVLENKDNPEIKVVESNEDILLYDLGHVEGAIKLDWETELQDRVVRDYVNKDNFEKLMSSKGISPEDTVVFYGDKSNWWACYALWTFKIYGHAKCLIMNGGRQKWVEEEKPLTKDVAELPATNYKVSNVNLDIRAFRDEVREHSDSKKALIDVRSPKEFTGEMLHMEAYPQEGALRGGHIPNAQ
;
A
#
# COMPACT_ATOMS: atom_id res chain seq x y z
N MET A 1 -23.07 3.98 -7.03
CA MET A 1 -21.62 3.75 -6.95
C MET A 1 -20.98 4.43 -8.14
N ALA A 2 -19.81 5.05 -8.00
CA ALA A 2 -19.10 5.61 -9.16
C ALA A 2 -18.84 4.51 -10.20
N GLU A 3 -18.95 4.84 -11.48
CA GLU A 3 -18.66 3.92 -12.58
C GLU A 3 -17.13 3.84 -12.74
N TYR A 4 -16.51 2.87 -12.06
CA TYR A 4 -15.07 2.63 -12.16
C TYR A 4 -14.76 1.84 -13.44
N LYS A 5 -13.59 2.10 -14.05
CA LYS A 5 -13.10 1.34 -15.21
C LYS A 5 -12.86 -0.15 -14.86
N ASN A 6 -12.34 -0.41 -13.66
CA ASN A 6 -12.01 -1.73 -13.14
C ASN A 6 -12.65 -1.90 -11.75
N PRO A 7 -13.99 -2.04 -11.67
CA PRO A 7 -14.70 -2.10 -10.40
C PRO A 7 -14.32 -3.34 -9.57
N GLU A 8 -13.84 -4.41 -10.21
CA GLU A 8 -13.41 -5.65 -9.57
C GLU A 8 -12.19 -5.49 -8.67
N LEU A 9 -11.42 -4.40 -8.80
CA LEU A 9 -10.27 -4.11 -7.93
C LEU A 9 -10.67 -3.50 -6.57
N LEU A 10 -11.94 -3.15 -6.40
CA LEU A 10 -12.48 -2.55 -5.18
C LEU A 10 -13.54 -3.47 -4.57
N VAL A 11 -13.36 -3.82 -3.30
CA VAL A 11 -14.33 -4.61 -2.54
C VAL A 11 -14.94 -3.76 -1.43
N THR A 12 -16.20 -4.06 -1.07
CA THR A 12 -16.87 -3.41 0.05
C THR A 12 -16.44 -4.03 1.38
N THR A 13 -16.65 -3.29 2.46
CA THR A 13 -16.50 -3.79 3.83
C THR A 13 -17.45 -4.95 4.12
N ASP A 14 -18.65 -4.98 3.54
CA ASP A 14 -19.57 -6.13 3.59
C ASP A 14 -18.96 -7.36 2.90
N TRP A 15 -18.42 -7.20 1.69
CA TRP A 15 -17.79 -8.30 0.97
C TRP A 15 -16.63 -8.91 1.75
N VAL A 16 -15.80 -8.08 2.40
CA VAL A 16 -14.70 -8.56 3.26
C VAL A 16 -15.24 -9.35 4.45
N LEU A 17 -16.30 -8.88 5.10
CA LEU A 17 -16.93 -9.58 6.22
C LEU A 17 -17.55 -10.92 5.80
N GLU A 18 -18.22 -10.95 4.64
CA GLU A 18 -18.84 -12.17 4.08
C GLU A 18 -17.81 -13.22 3.66
N ASN A 19 -16.59 -12.80 3.34
CA ASN A 19 -15.50 -13.67 2.88
C ASN A 19 -14.44 -13.96 3.94
N LYS A 20 -14.68 -13.59 5.21
CA LYS A 20 -13.69 -13.69 6.30
C LYS A 20 -13.13 -15.12 6.52
N ASP A 21 -13.94 -16.14 6.23
CA ASP A 21 -13.57 -17.54 6.43
C ASP A 21 -13.03 -18.22 5.13
N ASN A 22 -12.87 -17.45 4.03
CA ASN A 22 -12.35 -17.99 2.78
C ASN A 22 -10.82 -18.13 2.82
N PRO A 23 -10.26 -19.35 2.75
CA PRO A 23 -8.82 -19.57 2.90
C PRO A 23 -7.99 -19.02 1.73
N GLU A 24 -8.60 -18.75 0.57
CA GLU A 24 -7.94 -18.18 -0.61
C GLU A 24 -7.87 -16.64 -0.56
N ILE A 25 -8.48 -16.01 0.44
CA ILE A 25 -8.47 -14.55 0.63
C ILE A 25 -7.57 -14.22 1.82
N LYS A 26 -6.65 -13.26 1.62
CA LYS A 26 -5.77 -12.73 2.66
C LYS A 26 -6.06 -11.25 2.82
N VAL A 27 -6.59 -10.87 3.97
CA VAL A 27 -6.80 -9.45 4.30
C VAL A 27 -5.49 -8.92 4.91
N VAL A 28 -5.00 -7.79 4.41
CA VAL A 28 -3.74 -7.17 4.85
C VAL A 28 -4.02 -5.75 5.33
N GLU A 29 -3.64 -5.46 6.57
CA GLU A 29 -3.67 -4.12 7.14
C GLU A 29 -2.30 -3.46 7.02
N SER A 30 -2.23 -2.29 6.39
CA SER A 30 -1.01 -1.47 6.29
C SER A 30 -1.35 -0.01 6.59
N ASN A 31 -0.70 0.55 7.61
CA ASN A 31 -1.05 1.84 8.21
C ASN A 31 0.15 2.79 8.26
N GLU A 32 -0.14 4.08 8.44
CA GLU A 32 0.84 5.07 8.86
C GLU A 32 1.23 4.83 10.33
N ASP A 33 0.22 4.64 11.19
CA ASP A 33 0.43 4.27 12.58
C ASP A 33 0.58 2.75 12.73
N ILE A 34 1.83 2.30 12.94
CA ILE A 34 2.18 0.89 13.10
C ILE A 34 1.53 0.22 14.32
N LEU A 35 1.11 0.99 15.33
CA LEU A 35 0.51 0.45 16.56
C LEU A 35 -1.00 0.21 16.41
N LEU A 36 -1.61 0.74 15.34
CA LEU A 36 -3.05 0.77 15.17
C LEU A 36 -3.66 -0.64 14.97
N TYR A 37 -2.93 -1.54 14.32
CA TYR A 37 -3.33 -2.94 14.16
C TYR A 37 -3.48 -3.64 15.52
N ASP A 38 -2.57 -3.36 16.46
CA ASP A 38 -2.53 -4.02 17.78
C ASP A 38 -3.68 -3.55 18.70
N LEU A 39 -4.31 -2.41 18.38
CA LEU A 39 -5.51 -1.91 19.06
C LEU A 39 -6.79 -2.63 18.64
N GLY A 40 -6.76 -3.29 17.48
CA GLY A 40 -7.83 -4.10 16.94
C GLY A 40 -7.86 -4.04 15.42
N HIS A 41 -8.13 -5.16 14.75
CA HIS A 41 -8.07 -5.31 13.29
C HIS A 41 -9.20 -6.22 12.81
N VAL A 42 -9.41 -6.30 11.49
CA VAL A 42 -10.35 -7.25 10.87
C VAL A 42 -9.92 -8.68 11.23
N GLU A 43 -10.86 -9.54 11.60
CA GLU A 43 -10.58 -10.94 11.94
C GLU A 43 -9.80 -11.63 10.80
N GLY A 44 -8.68 -12.28 11.14
CA GLY A 44 -7.82 -12.95 10.17
C GLY A 44 -6.88 -12.02 9.38
N ALA A 45 -6.93 -10.70 9.61
CA ALA A 45 -6.06 -9.76 8.89
C ALA A 45 -4.60 -9.89 9.30
N ILE A 46 -3.73 -9.75 8.31
CA ILE A 46 -2.27 -9.81 8.42
C ILE A 46 -1.74 -8.38 8.53
N LYS A 47 -0.97 -8.10 9.58
CA LYS A 47 -0.21 -6.84 9.69
C LYS A 47 0.92 -6.82 8.67
N LEU A 48 1.03 -5.73 7.90
CA LEU A 48 2.14 -5.48 7.00
C LEU A 48 2.66 -4.04 7.16
N ASP A 49 3.83 -3.91 7.77
CA ASP A 49 4.47 -2.62 8.00
C ASP A 49 5.30 -2.19 6.78
N TRP A 50 4.94 -1.03 6.23
CA TRP A 50 5.57 -0.49 5.03
C TRP A 50 7.05 -0.12 5.25
N GLU A 51 7.41 0.32 6.47
CA GLU A 51 8.75 0.83 6.78
C GLU A 51 9.69 -0.31 7.16
N THR A 52 9.25 -1.22 8.03
CA THR A 52 10.12 -2.27 8.56
C THR A 52 10.14 -3.55 7.74
N GLU A 53 9.07 -3.84 6.98
CA GLU A 53 8.94 -5.11 6.25
C GLU A 53 9.05 -4.93 4.72
N LEU A 54 8.62 -3.78 4.17
CA LEU A 54 8.63 -3.55 2.71
C LEU A 54 9.84 -2.74 2.20
N GLN A 55 10.66 -2.15 3.08
CA GLN A 55 11.91 -1.46 2.69
C GLN A 55 13.15 -2.31 2.94
N ASP A 56 14.18 -2.09 2.14
CA ASP A 56 15.55 -2.45 2.52
C ASP A 56 15.98 -1.62 3.74
N ARG A 57 16.70 -2.25 4.67
CA ARG A 57 17.06 -1.65 5.96
C ARG A 57 18.31 -0.78 5.90
N VAL A 58 19.02 -0.77 4.78
CA VAL A 58 20.29 -0.04 4.61
C VAL A 58 20.21 0.91 3.41
N VAL A 59 19.65 0.45 2.30
CA VAL A 59 19.50 1.23 1.08
C VAL A 59 18.08 1.77 0.98
N ARG A 60 17.91 2.98 0.44
CA ARG A 60 16.58 3.54 0.15
C ARG A 60 15.99 2.86 -1.08
N ASP A 61 15.54 1.62 -0.92
CA ASP A 61 14.86 0.84 -1.93
C ASP A 61 13.87 -0.15 -1.28
N TYR A 62 13.02 -0.77 -2.09
CA TYR A 62 12.17 -1.86 -1.62
C TYR A 62 13.01 -3.04 -1.14
N VAL A 63 12.44 -3.81 -0.22
CA VAL A 63 12.96 -5.12 0.15
C VAL A 63 13.21 -5.95 -1.10
N ASN A 64 14.36 -6.61 -1.24
CA ASN A 64 14.67 -7.38 -2.44
C ASN A 64 13.72 -8.60 -2.63
N LYS A 65 13.74 -9.19 -3.83
CA LYS A 65 12.91 -10.35 -4.19
C LYS A 65 12.96 -11.48 -3.15
N ASP A 66 14.16 -11.92 -2.75
CA ASP A 66 14.31 -13.06 -1.84
C ASP A 66 13.72 -12.78 -0.46
N ASN A 67 13.85 -11.55 0.01
CA ASN A 67 13.30 -11.12 1.29
C ASN A 67 11.77 -10.91 1.20
N PHE A 68 11.26 -10.41 0.07
CA PHE A 68 9.81 -10.37 -0.19
C PHE A 68 9.20 -11.78 -0.20
N GLU A 69 9.82 -12.73 -0.89
CA GLU A 69 9.40 -14.14 -0.91
C GLU A 69 9.35 -14.73 0.50
N LYS A 70 10.40 -14.52 1.30
CA LYS A 70 10.46 -15.00 2.69
C LYS A 70 9.39 -14.35 3.55
N LEU A 71 9.19 -13.04 3.42
CA LEU A 71 8.19 -12.30 4.18
C LEU A 71 6.78 -12.83 3.87
N MET A 72 6.40 -12.88 2.60
CA MET A 72 5.09 -13.39 2.18
C MET A 72 4.87 -14.84 2.63
N SER A 73 5.90 -15.67 2.49
CA SER A 73 5.87 -17.06 2.96
C SER A 73 5.61 -17.14 4.46
N SER A 74 6.30 -16.33 5.26
CA SER A 74 6.15 -16.30 6.72
C SER A 74 4.79 -15.77 7.19
N LYS A 75 4.16 -14.90 6.39
CA LYS A 75 2.83 -14.34 6.65
C LYS A 75 1.69 -15.25 6.15
N GLY A 76 2.01 -16.42 5.60
CA GLY A 76 1.01 -17.37 5.10
C GLY A 76 0.31 -16.94 3.81
N ILE A 77 0.94 -16.08 3.01
CA ILE A 77 0.43 -15.62 1.72
C ILE A 77 1.04 -16.47 0.61
N SER A 78 0.22 -16.99 -0.29
CA SER A 78 0.63 -17.71 -1.50
C SER A 78 0.52 -16.82 -2.74
N PRO A 79 1.24 -17.12 -3.84
CA PRO A 79 1.13 -16.34 -5.08
C PRO A 79 -0.28 -16.29 -5.69
N GLU A 80 -1.11 -17.30 -5.39
CA GLU A 80 -2.45 -17.46 -5.98
C GLU A 80 -3.59 -16.91 -5.13
N ASP A 81 -3.27 -16.49 -3.90
CA ASP A 81 -4.22 -15.89 -2.99
C ASP A 81 -4.76 -14.57 -3.56
N THR A 82 -5.97 -14.22 -3.18
CA THR A 82 -6.51 -12.88 -3.38
C THR A 82 -6.14 -12.03 -2.16
N VAL A 83 -5.34 -11.00 -2.35
CA VAL A 83 -4.89 -10.13 -1.26
C VAL A 83 -5.70 -8.84 -1.26
N VAL A 84 -6.41 -8.60 -0.16
CA VAL A 84 -7.25 -7.41 0.05
C VAL A 84 -6.55 -6.46 1.01
N PHE A 85 -6.18 -5.28 0.53
CA PHE A 85 -5.47 -4.28 1.33
C PHE A 85 -6.42 -3.26 1.93
N TYR A 86 -6.18 -2.90 3.18
CA TYR A 86 -6.84 -1.78 3.85
C TYR A 86 -5.92 -1.12 4.87
N GLY A 87 -6.25 0.11 5.27
CA GLY A 87 -5.47 0.84 6.26
C GLY A 87 -6.12 2.14 6.69
N ASP A 88 -5.41 2.88 7.53
CA ASP A 88 -5.74 4.25 7.92
C ASP A 88 -5.48 5.26 6.79
N LYS A 89 -5.72 6.55 7.09
CA LYS A 89 -5.40 7.69 6.21
C LYS A 89 -5.89 7.50 4.78
N SER A 90 -7.16 7.12 4.62
CA SER A 90 -7.77 6.90 3.30
C SER A 90 -7.03 5.85 2.46
N ASN A 91 -6.57 4.75 3.09
CA ASN A 91 -5.83 3.65 2.47
C ASN A 91 -4.46 4.02 1.89
N TRP A 92 -3.81 5.10 2.36
CA TRP A 92 -2.56 5.54 1.77
C TRP A 92 -1.48 4.44 1.77
N TRP A 93 -1.22 3.83 2.93
CA TRP A 93 -0.23 2.76 3.06
C TRP A 93 -0.73 1.40 2.55
N ALA A 94 -2.05 1.18 2.54
CA ALA A 94 -2.66 0.02 1.88
C ALA A 94 -2.41 0.03 0.36
N CYS A 95 -2.58 1.19 -0.29
CA CYS A 95 -2.27 1.36 -1.71
C CYS A 95 -0.76 1.24 -1.99
N TYR A 96 0.09 1.71 -1.08
CA TYR A 96 1.53 1.54 -1.16
C TYR A 96 1.96 0.06 -1.10
N ALA A 97 1.41 -0.68 -0.13
CA ALA A 97 1.62 -2.12 0.00
C ALA A 97 1.13 -2.86 -1.26
N LEU A 98 -0.07 -2.53 -1.76
CA LEU A 98 -0.59 -3.06 -3.02
C LEU A 98 0.38 -2.80 -4.18
N TRP A 99 0.91 -1.60 -4.31
CA TRP A 99 1.84 -1.25 -5.39
C TRP A 99 3.15 -2.05 -5.29
N THR A 100 3.64 -2.29 -4.07
CA THR A 100 4.79 -3.18 -3.83
C THR A 100 4.51 -4.62 -4.27
N PHE A 101 3.31 -5.14 -4.00
CA PHE A 101 2.89 -6.46 -4.50
C PHE A 101 2.80 -6.50 -6.03
N LYS A 102 2.36 -5.41 -6.67
CA LYS A 102 2.35 -5.29 -8.13
C LYS A 102 3.74 -5.26 -8.74
N ILE A 103 4.72 -4.64 -8.09
CA ILE A 103 6.14 -4.75 -8.49
C ILE A 103 6.55 -6.22 -8.49
N TYR A 104 6.21 -6.96 -7.43
CA TYR A 104 6.57 -8.37 -7.31
C TYR A 104 5.62 -9.34 -8.05
N GLY A 105 4.80 -8.81 -8.96
CA GLY A 105 4.02 -9.61 -9.89
C GLY A 105 2.81 -10.32 -9.29
N HIS A 106 2.36 -9.94 -8.10
CA HIS A 106 1.18 -10.54 -7.48
C HIS A 106 -0.10 -10.14 -8.25
N ALA A 107 -0.83 -11.14 -8.74
CA ALA A 107 -1.90 -10.92 -9.71
C ALA A 107 -3.17 -10.34 -9.06
N LYS A 108 -3.65 -10.95 -7.97
CA LYS A 108 -4.97 -10.68 -7.38
C LYS A 108 -4.84 -9.72 -6.18
N CYS A 109 -4.67 -8.43 -6.46
CA CYS A 109 -4.64 -7.40 -5.43
C CYS A 109 -5.91 -6.55 -5.49
N LEU A 110 -6.61 -6.45 -4.36
CA LEU A 110 -7.85 -5.69 -4.20
C LEU A 110 -7.69 -4.64 -3.10
N ILE A 111 -8.50 -3.59 -3.12
CA ILE A 111 -8.55 -2.57 -2.05
C ILE A 111 -9.93 -2.62 -1.39
N MET A 112 -9.97 -2.65 -0.05
CA MET A 112 -11.20 -2.44 0.70
C MET A 112 -11.61 -0.97 0.63
N ASN A 113 -12.69 -0.68 -0.10
CA ASN A 113 -13.16 0.67 -0.34
C ASN A 113 -13.64 1.33 0.96
N GLY A 114 -12.99 2.43 1.34
CA GLY A 114 -13.20 3.16 2.60
C GLY A 114 -12.21 2.79 3.71
N GLY A 115 -11.45 1.70 3.54
CA GLY A 115 -10.35 1.33 4.43
C GLY A 115 -10.78 1.05 5.87
N ARG A 116 -9.84 1.21 6.80
CA ARG A 116 -10.07 1.02 8.23
C ARG A 116 -11.13 1.97 8.78
N GLN A 117 -11.10 3.23 8.33
CA GLN A 117 -12.03 4.27 8.78
C GLN A 117 -13.48 3.83 8.57
N LYS A 118 -13.84 3.44 7.35
CA LYS A 118 -15.21 3.03 7.04
C LYS A 118 -15.63 1.77 7.80
N TRP A 119 -14.73 0.80 7.96
CA TRP A 119 -15.01 -0.40 8.76
C TRP A 119 -15.41 -0.06 10.20
N VAL A 120 -14.68 0.87 10.83
CA VAL A 120 -14.95 1.35 12.20
C VAL A 120 -16.24 2.17 12.25
N GLU A 121 -16.46 3.07 11.29
CA GLU A 121 -17.67 3.90 11.20
C GLU A 121 -18.94 3.07 11.00
N GLU A 122 -18.84 1.92 10.32
CA GLU A 122 -19.92 0.95 10.16
C GLU A 122 -20.07 0.00 11.36
N GLU A 123 -19.35 0.24 12.45
CA GLU A 123 -19.38 -0.54 13.70
C GLU A 123 -19.11 -2.05 13.47
N LYS A 124 -18.31 -2.38 12.45
CA LYS A 124 -17.99 -3.77 12.13
C LYS A 124 -17.02 -4.37 13.15
N PRO A 125 -17.07 -5.71 13.38
CA PRO A 125 -16.26 -6.36 14.40
C PRO A 125 -14.76 -6.13 14.20
N LEU A 126 -14.05 -5.93 15.31
CA LEU A 126 -12.60 -5.92 15.37
C LEU A 126 -12.15 -6.95 16.41
N THR A 127 -11.02 -7.58 16.15
CA THR A 127 -10.34 -8.47 17.12
C THR A 127 -8.92 -8.00 17.39
N LYS A 128 -8.35 -8.46 18.50
CA LYS A 128 -6.91 -8.34 18.79
C LYS A 128 -6.19 -9.67 18.59
N ASP A 129 -6.92 -10.73 18.24
CA ASP A 129 -6.38 -12.06 18.03
C ASP A 129 -5.61 -12.09 16.72
N VAL A 130 -4.29 -12.28 16.82
CA VAL A 130 -3.41 -12.37 15.67
C VAL A 130 -3.52 -13.75 15.05
N ALA A 131 -3.81 -13.82 13.75
CA ALA A 131 -3.92 -15.07 13.03
C ALA A 131 -2.58 -15.79 12.92
N GLU A 132 -2.52 -17.05 13.33
CA GLU A 132 -1.40 -17.95 13.06
C GLU A 132 -1.65 -18.68 11.74
N LEU A 133 -1.01 -18.22 10.67
CA LEU A 133 -1.09 -18.84 9.35
C LEU A 133 0.14 -19.72 9.11
N PRO A 134 -0.03 -20.96 8.59
CA PRO A 134 1.11 -21.79 8.24
C PRO A 134 1.92 -21.13 7.12
N ALA A 135 3.24 -21.25 7.21
CA ALA A 135 4.11 -20.72 6.18
C ALA A 135 3.84 -21.37 4.82
N THR A 136 3.86 -20.56 3.77
CA THR A 136 3.64 -21.00 2.38
C THR A 136 4.98 -21.07 1.63
N ASN A 137 4.94 -21.29 0.31
CA ASN A 137 6.10 -21.20 -0.57
C ASN A 137 5.87 -20.11 -1.62
N TYR A 138 6.02 -18.85 -1.22
CA TYR A 138 5.85 -17.72 -2.11
C TYR A 138 7.03 -17.59 -3.07
N LYS A 139 6.74 -17.54 -4.38
CA LYS A 139 7.73 -17.37 -5.44
C LYS A 139 7.33 -16.21 -6.35
N VAL A 140 8.19 -15.21 -6.44
CA VAL A 140 8.01 -14.06 -7.33
C VAL A 140 8.26 -14.53 -8.76
N SER A 141 7.21 -14.46 -9.58
CA SER A 141 7.24 -14.85 -10.99
C SER A 141 7.99 -13.83 -11.86
N ASN A 142 7.79 -12.54 -11.59
CA ASN A 142 8.43 -11.44 -12.30
C ASN A 142 8.54 -10.20 -11.41
N VAL A 143 9.55 -9.36 -11.66
CA VAL A 143 9.65 -8.02 -11.09
C VAL A 143 9.27 -7.02 -12.17
N ASN A 144 8.12 -6.35 -11.99
CA ASN A 144 7.59 -5.35 -12.89
C ASN A 144 8.08 -3.95 -12.48
N LEU A 145 9.12 -3.46 -13.14
CA LEU A 145 9.62 -2.10 -12.95
C LEU A 145 8.92 -1.07 -13.86
N ASP A 146 8.07 -1.49 -14.81
CA ASP A 146 7.38 -0.57 -15.73
C ASP A 146 6.38 0.36 -15.00
N ILE A 147 6.01 0.00 -13.76
CA ILE A 147 5.14 0.80 -12.89
C ILE A 147 5.92 1.72 -11.94
N ARG A 148 7.25 1.77 -12.03
CA ARG A 148 8.14 2.57 -11.18
C ARG A 148 9.08 3.42 -12.02
N ALA A 149 9.01 4.74 -11.85
CA ALA A 149 9.91 5.68 -12.50
C ALA A 149 11.10 6.06 -11.59
N PHE A 150 12.30 6.13 -12.15
CA PHE A 150 13.52 6.57 -11.49
C PHE A 150 13.87 8.02 -11.80
N ARG A 151 14.81 8.60 -11.03
CA ARG A 151 15.18 10.03 -11.11
C ARG A 151 15.49 10.50 -12.55
N ASP A 152 16.33 9.75 -13.27
CA ASP A 152 16.76 10.12 -14.62
C ASP A 152 15.59 10.04 -15.63
N GLU A 153 14.73 9.04 -15.50
CA GLU A 153 13.54 8.88 -16.35
C GLU A 153 12.53 10.01 -16.11
N VAL A 154 12.32 10.40 -14.85
CA VAL A 154 11.45 11.55 -14.50
C VAL A 154 12.01 12.85 -15.08
N ARG A 155 13.33 13.04 -15.03
CA ARG A 155 13.98 14.20 -15.66
C ARG A 155 13.73 14.21 -17.17
N GLU A 156 14.00 13.09 -17.86
CA GLU A 156 13.82 13.00 -19.31
C GLU A 156 12.34 13.17 -19.72
N HIS A 157 11.41 12.66 -18.92
CA HIS A 157 9.96 12.81 -19.10
C HIS A 157 9.50 14.26 -18.91
N SER A 158 10.04 14.96 -17.90
CA SER A 158 9.81 16.39 -17.65
C SER A 158 10.35 17.26 -18.80
N ASP A 159 11.59 17.00 -19.24
CA ASP A 159 12.23 17.70 -20.37
C ASP A 159 11.43 17.51 -21.67
N SER A 160 10.83 16.33 -21.84
CA SER A 160 9.94 15.98 -22.95
C SER A 160 8.53 16.57 -22.83
N LYS A 161 8.24 17.37 -21.79
CA LYS A 161 6.92 18.00 -21.54
C LYS A 161 5.76 17.01 -21.46
N LYS A 162 6.04 15.78 -21.03
CA LYS A 162 4.99 14.79 -20.79
C LYS A 162 4.30 15.07 -19.46
N ALA A 163 3.07 14.56 -19.31
CA ALA A 163 2.29 14.80 -18.10
C ALA A 163 3.00 14.26 -16.84
N LEU A 164 3.08 15.10 -15.83
CA LEU A 164 3.51 14.80 -14.47
C LEU A 164 2.44 15.32 -13.51
N ILE A 165 2.14 14.54 -12.48
CA ILE A 165 1.11 14.87 -11.49
C ILE A 165 1.80 14.95 -10.14
N ASP A 166 1.71 16.11 -9.49
CA ASP A 166 2.15 16.29 -8.11
C ASP A 166 0.92 16.19 -7.19
N VAL A 167 0.89 15.13 -6.38
CA VAL A 167 -0.26 14.83 -5.51
C VAL A 167 -0.15 15.43 -4.12
N ARG A 168 0.87 16.27 -3.87
CA ARG A 168 1.10 16.91 -2.57
C ARG A 168 0.15 18.09 -2.36
N SER A 169 0.19 18.67 -1.16
CA SER A 169 -0.63 19.86 -0.87
C SER A 169 -0.24 21.06 -1.76
N PRO A 170 -1.17 22.01 -1.99
CA PRO A 170 -0.86 23.21 -2.77
C PRO A 170 0.35 23.99 -2.24
N LYS A 171 0.55 24.04 -0.92
CA LYS A 171 1.70 24.74 -0.30
C LYS A 171 3.04 24.03 -0.53
N GLU A 172 3.03 22.70 -0.60
CA GLU A 172 4.21 21.92 -0.99
C GLU A 172 4.52 22.10 -2.48
N PHE A 173 3.48 22.12 -3.31
CA PHE A 173 3.60 22.33 -4.76
C PHE A 173 4.19 23.71 -5.08
N THR A 174 3.70 24.79 -4.45
CA THR A 174 4.23 26.14 -4.66
C THR A 174 5.61 26.36 -4.03
N GLY A 175 6.03 25.48 -3.12
CA GLY A 175 7.28 25.59 -2.39
C GLY A 175 7.24 26.49 -1.16
N GLU A 176 6.04 26.89 -0.73
CA GLU A 176 5.80 27.58 0.55
C GLU A 176 6.10 26.68 1.76
N MET A 177 5.89 25.37 1.58
CA MET A 177 6.18 24.34 2.58
C MET A 177 7.08 23.25 1.99
N LEU A 178 7.84 22.59 2.86
CA LEU A 178 8.72 21.48 2.50
C LEU A 178 8.06 20.12 2.75
N HIS A 179 6.99 20.09 3.56
CA HIS A 179 6.20 18.89 3.84
C HIS A 179 4.75 19.25 4.17
N MET A 180 3.90 18.26 4.43
CA MET A 180 2.48 18.42 4.69
C MET A 180 2.23 19.31 5.91
N GLU A 181 1.08 19.99 5.91
CA GLU A 181 0.63 20.76 7.06
C GLU A 181 0.50 19.84 8.30
N ALA A 182 0.96 20.31 9.46
CA ALA A 182 1.10 19.53 10.70
C ALA A 182 2.24 18.47 10.75
N TYR A 183 3.07 18.35 9.72
CA TYR A 183 4.30 17.53 9.75
C TYR A 183 5.56 18.40 9.83
N PRO A 184 6.68 17.88 10.34
CA PRO A 184 7.96 18.57 10.35
C PRO A 184 8.36 19.09 8.97
N GLN A 185 8.68 20.39 8.88
CA GLN A 185 9.04 21.07 7.63
C GLN A 185 10.52 20.85 7.28
N GLU A 186 10.89 19.59 7.12
CA GLU A 186 12.25 19.11 6.88
C GLU A 186 12.26 18.00 5.82
N GLY A 187 13.45 17.55 5.41
CA GLY A 187 13.62 16.46 4.44
C GLY A 187 14.08 16.88 3.04
N ALA A 188 13.83 18.12 2.63
CA ALA A 188 14.32 18.68 1.37
C ALA A 188 15.02 20.03 1.56
N LEU A 189 16.04 20.32 0.74
CA LEU A 189 16.78 21.59 0.77
C LEU A 189 16.12 22.71 -0.07
N ARG A 190 15.11 22.37 -0.88
CA ARG A 190 14.42 23.30 -1.79
C ARG A 190 12.94 22.95 -1.85
N GLY A 191 12.09 23.98 -1.77
CA GLY A 191 10.66 23.87 -2.02
C GLY A 191 10.33 24.04 -3.51
N GLY A 192 9.17 23.54 -3.92
CA GLY A 192 8.63 23.62 -5.27
C GLY A 192 8.25 22.26 -5.83
N HIS A 193 7.99 22.21 -7.13
CA HIS A 193 7.63 21.00 -7.88
C HIS A 193 8.57 20.80 -9.08
N ILE A 194 8.52 19.61 -9.67
CA ILE A 194 9.24 19.31 -10.92
C ILE A 194 8.64 20.17 -12.03
N PRO A 195 9.45 20.84 -12.88
CA PRO A 195 8.93 21.67 -13.95
C PRO A 195 7.93 20.91 -14.82
N ASN A 196 6.81 21.54 -15.18
CA ASN A 196 5.67 21.01 -15.95
C ASN A 196 4.65 20.14 -15.19
N ALA A 197 4.91 19.81 -13.91
CA ALA A 197 3.96 19.06 -13.10
C ALA A 197 2.66 19.86 -12.89
N GLN A 198 1.55 19.14 -12.84
CA GLN A 198 0.21 19.66 -12.55
C GLN A 198 -0.25 19.22 -11.16
#